data_AF-A0A850PWL0-F1
#
_entry.id   AF-A0A850PWL0-F1
#
_cell.length_a   1.000
_cell.length_b   1.000
_cell.length_c   1.000
_cell.angle_alpha   90.00
_cell.angle_beta   90.00
_cell.angle_gamma   90.00
#
_symmetry.space_group_name_H-M   'P 1'
#
loop_
_entity.id
_entity.type
_entity.pdbx_description
1 polymer ?
#
loop_
_entity_poly.entity_id
_entity_poly.type
_entity_poly.pdbx_seq_one_letter_code
_entity_poly.pdbx_strand_id
1 'polypeptide(L)'
;MKQIKCLVVCEGSSDFSFIEGVITKLGKDLNVTSEAILLEPQFDTTTGRHLKFGYEGVKAWCNHKRIIKQTRGSDIVGTLLALSNADFLLIHLDADIADKIEINSNLFTGSIKDRRQWCRDALDNWLGFAKNELNNHYLIPTWQIETWLLSTFDEVDAPHVFTGKITDYEEICNVEELMLQLGYMEDLEKKGRLYKERELFSSNSKYVPRMLQMLDKVESSCEEFKRFKETIQMTMASK
;
A
#
# COMPACT_ATOMS: atom_id res chain seq x y z
N MET A 1 11.08 -16.72 -20.06
CA MET A 1 11.20 -15.82 -18.89
C MET A 1 9.86 -15.85 -18.19
N LYS A 2 9.84 -16.10 -16.88
CA LYS A 2 8.59 -16.21 -16.13
C LYS A 2 7.94 -14.82 -16.04
N GLN A 3 6.63 -14.74 -16.27
CA GLN A 3 5.86 -13.52 -16.11
C GLN A 3 4.98 -13.64 -14.87
N ILE A 4 4.96 -12.60 -14.04
CA ILE A 4 4.07 -12.45 -12.88
C ILE A 4 3.24 -11.19 -13.10
N LYS A 5 1.92 -11.32 -13.00
CA LYS A 5 0.97 -10.20 -13.11
C LYS A 5 0.15 -10.08 -11.83
N CYS A 6 0.17 -8.89 -11.24
CA CYS A 6 -0.56 -8.52 -10.03
C CYS A 6 -1.66 -7.52 -10.36
N LEU A 7 -2.87 -7.74 -9.86
CA LEU A 7 -3.92 -6.72 -9.87
C LEU A 7 -3.90 -5.96 -8.54
N VAL A 8 -4.04 -4.64 -8.57
CA VAL A 8 -3.90 -3.78 -7.38
C VAL A 8 -5.15 -2.94 -7.15
N VAL A 9 -5.66 -2.97 -5.92
CA VAL A 9 -6.65 -2.03 -5.40
C VAL A 9 -5.98 -1.23 -4.28
N CYS A 10 -5.95 0.09 -4.35
CA CYS A 10 -5.32 0.93 -3.34
C CYS A 10 -6.11 2.22 -3.08
N GLU A 11 -5.79 2.93 -2.00
CA GLU A 11 -6.48 4.17 -1.62
C GLU A 11 -6.22 5.32 -2.60
N GLY A 12 -4.98 5.49 -3.01
CA GLY A 12 -4.54 6.54 -3.91
C GLY A 12 -3.67 6.02 -5.06
N SER A 13 -3.62 6.78 -6.15
CA SER A 13 -2.74 6.48 -7.28
C SER A 13 -1.25 6.71 -6.97
N SER A 14 -0.93 7.52 -5.96
CA SER A 14 0.43 7.65 -5.41
C SER A 14 0.90 6.35 -4.76
N ASP A 15 0.02 5.66 -4.04
CA ASP A 15 0.32 4.41 -3.35
C ASP A 15 0.65 3.32 -4.36
N PHE A 16 -0.09 3.32 -5.48
CA PHE A 16 0.22 2.45 -6.61
C PHE A 16 1.64 2.65 -7.12
N SER A 17 2.17 3.88 -7.16
CA SER A 17 3.57 4.10 -7.58
C SER A 17 4.57 3.39 -6.67
N PHE A 18 4.34 3.35 -5.35
CA PHE A 18 5.17 2.56 -4.43
C PHE A 18 5.08 1.06 -4.72
N ILE A 19 3.86 0.55 -4.85
CA ILE A 19 3.58 -0.86 -5.11
C ILE A 19 4.20 -1.32 -6.43
N GLU A 20 3.93 -0.59 -7.51
CA GLU A 20 4.45 -0.84 -8.85
C GLU A 20 5.98 -0.80 -8.86
N GLY A 21 6.57 0.21 -8.20
CA GLY A 21 8.02 0.34 -8.07
C GLY A 21 8.67 -0.86 -7.36
N VAL A 22 8.10 -1.29 -6.23
CA VAL A 22 8.64 -2.42 -5.45
C VAL A 22 8.48 -3.73 -6.21
N ILE A 23 7.29 -4.02 -6.76
CA ILE A 23 7.04 -5.23 -7.55
C ILE A 23 8.00 -5.30 -8.74
N THR A 24 8.18 -4.19 -9.47
CA THR A 24 9.09 -4.12 -10.62
C THR A 24 10.54 -4.36 -10.22
N LYS A 25 10.98 -3.75 -9.12
CA LYS A 25 12.34 -3.92 -8.60
C LYS A 25 12.61 -5.37 -8.17
N LEU A 26 11.69 -5.97 -7.43
CA LEU A 26 11.81 -7.38 -6.98
C LEU A 26 11.77 -8.36 -8.16
N GLY A 27 10.91 -8.12 -9.16
CA GLY A 27 10.88 -8.92 -10.38
C GLY A 27 12.23 -8.89 -11.09
N LYS A 28 12.82 -7.69 -11.27
CA LYS A 28 14.15 -7.53 -11.86
C LYS A 28 15.24 -8.28 -11.08
N ASP A 29 15.24 -8.15 -9.75
CA ASP A 29 16.23 -8.80 -8.89
C ASP A 29 16.13 -10.33 -8.92
N LEU A 30 14.93 -10.87 -9.16
CA LEU A 30 14.67 -12.30 -9.31
C LEU A 30 14.71 -12.80 -10.77
N ASN A 31 15.03 -11.94 -11.75
CA ASN A 31 14.99 -12.25 -13.18
C ASN A 31 13.60 -12.75 -13.66
N VAL A 32 12.53 -12.17 -13.11
CA VAL A 32 11.13 -12.41 -13.43
C VAL A 32 10.55 -11.13 -14.07
N THR A 33 9.81 -11.28 -15.16
CA THR A 33 9.03 -10.16 -15.70
C THR A 33 7.82 -9.94 -14.81
N SER A 34 7.73 -8.78 -14.16
CA SER A 34 6.62 -8.46 -13.26
C SER A 34 5.80 -7.29 -13.78
N GLU A 35 4.48 -7.38 -13.67
CA GLU A 35 3.53 -6.34 -14.05
C GLU A 35 2.55 -6.10 -12.90
N ALA A 36 2.39 -4.86 -12.46
CA ALA A 36 1.33 -4.45 -11.56
C ALA A 36 0.28 -3.68 -12.36
N ILE A 37 -1.00 -4.02 -12.19
CA ILE A 37 -2.11 -3.38 -12.89
C ILE A 37 -3.02 -2.72 -11.86
N LEU A 38 -3.15 -1.40 -11.94
CA LEU A 38 -4.08 -0.65 -11.10
C LEU A 38 -5.53 -0.92 -11.52
N LEU A 39 -6.31 -1.52 -10.64
CA LEU A 39 -7.75 -1.68 -10.78
C LEU A 39 -8.51 -0.45 -10.27
N GLU A 40 -8.14 0.01 -9.07
CA GLU A 40 -8.73 1.19 -8.43
C GLU A 40 -7.67 1.94 -7.60
N PRO A 41 -7.65 3.29 -7.61
CA PRO A 41 -8.60 4.18 -8.28
C PRO A 41 -8.44 4.25 -9.81
N GLN A 42 -9.56 4.27 -10.54
CA GLN A 42 -9.58 4.52 -11.98
C GLN A 42 -9.07 5.92 -12.37
N PHE A 43 -8.37 5.99 -13.50
CA PHE A 43 -7.94 7.24 -14.12
C PHE A 43 -9.06 7.79 -15.00
N ASP A 44 -9.51 9.00 -14.71
CA ASP A 44 -10.45 9.72 -15.57
C ASP A 44 -9.67 10.45 -16.67
N THR A 45 -9.74 9.92 -17.88
CA THR A 45 -9.11 10.49 -19.08
C THR A 45 -9.64 11.87 -19.46
N THR A 46 -10.87 12.22 -19.05
CA THR A 46 -11.49 13.51 -19.37
C THR A 46 -10.97 14.61 -18.44
N THR A 47 -10.78 14.31 -17.15
CA THR A 47 -10.21 15.27 -16.19
C THR A 47 -8.70 15.18 -16.05
N GLY A 48 -8.08 14.13 -16.61
CA GLY A 48 -6.64 13.86 -16.50
C GLY A 48 -6.21 13.53 -15.06
N ARG A 49 -7.15 13.10 -14.21
CA ARG A 49 -6.93 12.88 -12.78
C ARG A 49 -7.48 11.52 -12.36
N HIS A 50 -6.87 10.92 -11.34
CA HIS A 50 -7.48 9.78 -10.66
C HIS A 50 -8.62 10.28 -9.77
N LEU A 51 -9.74 9.54 -9.75
CA LEU A 51 -10.84 9.84 -8.86
C LEU A 51 -10.41 9.66 -7.40
N LYS A 52 -10.92 10.50 -6.49
CA LYS A 52 -10.74 10.29 -5.06
C LYS A 52 -11.40 8.96 -4.68
N PHE A 53 -10.62 8.07 -4.09
CA PHE A 53 -11.08 6.74 -3.71
C PHE A 53 -10.92 6.53 -2.21
N GLY A 54 -9.67 6.57 -1.70
CA GLY A 54 -9.39 6.46 -0.27
C GLY A 54 -9.88 5.15 0.35
N TYR A 55 -9.79 5.03 1.67
CA TYR A 55 -10.26 3.85 2.40
C TYR A 55 -11.76 3.53 2.18
N GLU A 56 -12.62 4.55 1.99
CA GLU A 56 -14.05 4.34 1.70
C GLU A 56 -14.27 3.68 0.34
N GLY A 57 -13.48 4.06 -0.67
CA GLY A 57 -13.46 3.42 -1.97
C GLY A 57 -13.02 1.96 -1.88
N VAL A 58 -11.95 1.68 -1.14
CA VAL A 58 -11.47 0.30 -0.90
C VAL A 58 -12.56 -0.53 -0.19
N LYS A 59 -13.20 0.02 0.85
CA LYS A 59 -14.32 -0.59 1.57
C LYS A 59 -15.51 -0.86 0.63
N ALA A 60 -15.90 0.10 -0.19
CA ALA A 60 -17.00 -0.04 -1.14
C ALA A 60 -16.71 -1.12 -2.19
N TRP A 61 -15.49 -1.14 -2.73
CA TRP A 61 -15.06 -2.15 -3.69
C TRP A 61 -15.13 -3.57 -3.09
N CYS A 62 -14.58 -3.75 -1.88
CA CYS A 62 -14.61 -5.03 -1.18
C CYS A 62 -16.05 -5.50 -0.92
N ASN A 63 -16.90 -4.62 -0.36
CA ASN A 63 -18.29 -4.95 -0.07
C ASN A 63 -19.09 -5.32 -1.33
N HIS A 64 -18.83 -4.65 -2.45
CA HIS A 64 -19.47 -4.99 -3.71
C HIS A 64 -19.11 -6.42 -4.16
N LYS A 65 -17.85 -6.83 -4.03
CA LYS A 65 -17.43 -8.22 -4.34
C LYS A 65 -18.08 -9.23 -3.40
N ARG A 66 -18.17 -8.91 -2.11
CA ARG A 66 -18.89 -9.73 -1.12
C ARG A 66 -20.35 -9.94 -1.50
N ILE A 67 -21.06 -8.87 -1.84
CA ILE A 67 -22.48 -8.93 -2.24
C ILE A 67 -22.64 -9.82 -3.48
N ILE A 68 -21.77 -9.67 -4.49
CA ILE A 68 -21.80 -10.52 -5.69
C ILE A 68 -21.59 -12.00 -5.31
N LYS A 69 -20.58 -12.30 -4.49
CA LYS A 69 -20.31 -13.67 -4.02
C LYS A 69 -21.52 -14.27 -3.30
N GLN A 70 -22.14 -13.51 -2.38
CA GLN A 70 -23.30 -13.96 -1.61
C GLN A 70 -24.56 -14.13 -2.47
N THR A 71 -24.80 -13.24 -3.43
CA THR A 71 -26.04 -13.26 -4.23
C THR A 71 -25.95 -14.19 -5.43
N ARG A 72 -24.77 -14.40 -6.01
CA ARG A 72 -24.57 -15.19 -7.24
C ARG A 72 -23.80 -16.49 -7.01
N GLY A 73 -23.24 -16.72 -5.83
CA GLY A 73 -22.38 -17.87 -5.54
C GLY A 73 -21.08 -17.89 -6.34
N SER A 74 -20.72 -16.78 -6.99
CA SER A 74 -19.58 -16.69 -7.91
C SER A 74 -18.32 -16.20 -7.20
N ASP A 75 -17.19 -16.89 -7.40
CA ASP A 75 -15.87 -16.38 -7.03
C ASP A 75 -15.44 -15.27 -8.00
N ILE A 76 -15.87 -14.05 -7.70
CA ILE A 76 -15.61 -12.89 -8.56
C ILE A 76 -14.11 -12.52 -8.60
N VAL A 77 -13.37 -12.77 -7.52
CA VAL A 77 -11.94 -12.48 -7.47
C VAL A 77 -11.16 -13.51 -8.28
N GLY A 78 -11.44 -14.79 -8.11
CA GLY A 78 -10.87 -15.83 -8.98
C GLY A 78 -11.22 -15.62 -10.46
N THR A 79 -12.45 -15.20 -10.75
CA THR A 79 -12.87 -14.85 -12.13
C THR A 79 -12.08 -13.65 -12.66
N LEU A 80 -11.90 -12.61 -11.85
CA LEU A 80 -11.14 -11.42 -12.24
C LEU A 80 -9.67 -11.78 -12.54
N LEU A 81 -9.04 -12.57 -11.67
CA LEU A 81 -7.68 -13.06 -11.88
C LEU A 81 -7.57 -13.88 -13.17
N ALA A 82 -8.51 -14.80 -13.40
CA ALA A 82 -8.53 -15.63 -14.61
C ALA A 82 -8.71 -14.79 -15.90
N LEU A 83 -9.64 -13.83 -15.90
CA LEU A 83 -9.90 -12.97 -17.06
C LEU A 83 -8.73 -12.04 -17.38
N SER A 84 -8.03 -11.55 -16.36
CA SER A 84 -6.85 -10.68 -16.54
C SER A 84 -5.55 -11.46 -16.75
N ASN A 85 -5.60 -12.79 -16.69
CA ASN A 85 -4.42 -13.66 -16.65
C ASN A 85 -3.42 -13.20 -15.57
N ALA A 86 -3.92 -12.90 -14.38
CA ALA A 86 -3.16 -12.42 -13.24
C ALA A 86 -2.95 -13.52 -12.19
N ASP A 87 -1.82 -13.47 -11.51
CA ASP A 87 -1.40 -14.47 -10.52
C ASP A 87 -2.03 -14.24 -9.16
N PHE A 88 -2.18 -12.97 -8.78
CA PHE A 88 -2.72 -12.58 -7.47
C PHE A 88 -3.33 -11.17 -7.48
N LEU A 89 -4.16 -10.93 -6.47
CA LEU A 89 -4.74 -9.63 -6.15
C LEU A 89 -4.01 -9.07 -4.93
N LEU A 90 -3.58 -7.82 -5.00
CA LEU A 90 -3.04 -7.05 -3.88
C LEU A 90 -4.02 -5.94 -3.52
N ILE A 91 -4.38 -5.85 -2.23
CA ILE A 91 -5.22 -4.77 -1.71
C ILE A 91 -4.42 -3.96 -0.69
N HIS A 92 -4.30 -2.66 -0.94
CA HIS A 92 -3.65 -1.71 -0.06
C HIS A 92 -4.66 -0.92 0.76
N LEU A 93 -4.37 -0.77 2.05
CA LEU A 93 -5.11 0.04 3.01
C LEU A 93 -4.11 0.61 4.03
N ASP A 94 -4.05 1.94 4.15
CA ASP A 94 -3.28 2.59 5.21
C ASP A 94 -3.93 2.27 6.57
N ALA A 95 -3.14 2.19 7.65
CA ALA A 95 -3.64 1.88 8.99
C ALA A 95 -3.85 3.13 9.87
N ASP A 96 -3.62 4.33 9.33
CA ASP A 96 -3.99 5.60 9.95
C ASP A 96 -5.52 5.75 10.13
N ILE A 97 -6.30 5.01 9.35
CA ILE A 97 -7.77 4.94 9.45
C ILE A 97 -8.29 3.88 10.43
N ALA A 98 -7.42 3.15 11.16
CA ALA A 98 -7.86 2.07 12.06
C ALA A 98 -8.96 2.52 13.04
N ASP A 99 -8.83 3.72 13.60
CA ASP A 99 -9.80 4.33 14.52
C ASP A 99 -11.14 4.71 13.86
N LYS A 100 -11.18 4.77 12.52
CA LYS A 100 -12.38 5.05 11.71
C LYS A 100 -13.07 3.78 11.22
N ILE A 101 -12.44 2.61 11.37
CA ILE A 101 -13.03 1.33 10.95
C ILE A 101 -14.09 0.90 11.98
N GLU A 102 -15.35 0.93 11.58
CA GLU A 102 -16.52 0.57 12.40
C GLU A 102 -16.72 -0.95 12.58
N ILE A 103 -15.68 -1.71 12.91
CA ILE A 103 -15.84 -3.13 13.23
C ILE A 103 -15.99 -3.24 14.74
N ASN A 104 -17.18 -2.92 15.26
CA ASN A 104 -17.37 -2.75 16.71
C ASN A 104 -16.32 -1.78 17.29
N SER A 105 -16.45 -0.49 17.02
CA SER A 105 -15.53 0.59 17.44
C SER A 105 -15.13 0.59 18.92
N ASN A 106 -15.85 -0.14 19.78
CA ASN A 106 -15.55 -0.33 21.19
C ASN A 106 -14.47 -1.40 21.49
N LEU A 107 -13.94 -2.12 20.49
CA LEU A 107 -12.98 -3.22 20.68
C LEU A 107 -11.54 -2.87 20.27
N PHE A 108 -11.30 -1.73 19.63
CA PHE A 108 -9.94 -1.35 19.22
C PHE A 108 -9.15 -0.77 20.40
N THR A 109 -8.04 -1.42 20.77
CA THR A 109 -7.21 -1.10 21.94
C THR A 109 -6.04 -0.14 21.67
N GLY A 110 -5.83 0.29 20.42
CA GLY A 110 -4.90 1.37 20.09
C GLY A 110 -3.45 0.98 19.77
N SER A 111 -3.01 -0.27 20.00
CA SER A 111 -1.59 -0.63 19.77
C SER A 111 -1.25 -0.84 18.30
N ILE A 112 0.03 -0.71 17.92
CA ILE A 112 0.53 -0.87 16.54
C ILE A 112 0.19 -2.26 15.95
N LYS A 113 0.49 -3.32 16.70
CA LYS A 113 0.16 -4.70 16.27
C LYS A 113 -1.35 -4.88 16.14
N ASP A 114 -2.12 -4.22 17.01
CA ASP A 114 -3.57 -4.21 16.91
C ASP A 114 -4.03 -3.44 15.67
N ARG A 115 -3.42 -2.31 15.29
CA ARG A 115 -3.80 -1.52 14.10
C ARG A 115 -3.75 -2.34 12.82
N ARG A 116 -2.61 -2.98 12.56
CA ARG A 116 -2.41 -3.75 11.34
C ARG A 116 -3.31 -4.98 11.30
N GLN A 117 -3.45 -5.70 12.41
CA GLN A 117 -4.36 -6.84 12.48
C GLN A 117 -5.83 -6.42 12.35
N TRP A 118 -6.21 -5.28 12.94
CA TRP A 118 -7.53 -4.70 12.85
C TRP A 118 -7.92 -4.33 11.41
N CYS A 119 -7.03 -3.64 10.69
CA CYS A 119 -7.22 -3.34 9.27
C CYS A 119 -7.29 -4.61 8.41
N ARG A 120 -6.51 -5.64 8.71
CA ARG A 120 -6.60 -6.95 8.04
C ARG A 120 -7.96 -7.61 8.27
N ASP A 121 -8.41 -7.69 9.52
CA ASP A 121 -9.70 -8.28 9.87
C ASP A 121 -10.84 -7.50 9.21
N ALA A 122 -10.65 -6.20 9.00
CA ALA A 122 -11.57 -5.36 8.25
C ALA A 122 -11.68 -5.71 6.77
N LEU A 123 -10.54 -5.85 6.09
CA LEU A 123 -10.50 -6.28 4.70
C LEU A 123 -11.13 -7.67 4.54
N ASP A 124 -10.79 -8.61 5.42
CA ASP A 124 -11.36 -9.96 5.44
C ASP A 124 -12.90 -9.90 5.56
N ASN A 125 -13.42 -9.08 6.49
CA ASN A 125 -14.86 -8.90 6.70
C ASN A 125 -15.55 -8.21 5.51
N TRP A 126 -14.96 -7.16 4.96
CA TRP A 126 -15.52 -6.43 3.81
C TRP A 126 -15.58 -7.30 2.56
N LEU A 127 -14.59 -8.17 2.35
CA LEU A 127 -14.58 -9.12 1.23
C LEU A 127 -15.47 -10.34 1.47
N GLY A 128 -15.73 -10.69 2.74
CA GLY A 128 -16.48 -11.89 3.10
C GLY A 128 -15.77 -13.18 2.71
N PHE A 129 -14.45 -13.20 2.84
CA PHE A 129 -13.65 -14.42 2.69
C PHE A 129 -13.56 -15.15 4.03
N ALA A 130 -13.62 -16.48 4.00
CA ALA A 130 -13.08 -17.26 5.11
C ALA A 130 -11.56 -17.12 5.10
N LYS A 131 -10.92 -17.13 6.29
CA LYS A 131 -9.44 -17.09 6.39
C LYS A 131 -8.80 -18.07 5.40
N ASN A 132 -7.85 -17.58 4.60
CA ASN A 132 -7.09 -18.33 3.58
C ASN A 132 -7.84 -18.72 2.29
N GLU A 133 -9.03 -18.18 2.03
CA GLU A 133 -9.62 -18.26 0.68
C GLU A 133 -8.91 -17.26 -0.25
N LEU A 134 -8.17 -17.80 -1.25
CA LEU A 134 -7.61 -17.14 -2.45
C LEU A 134 -6.14 -16.65 -2.41
N ASN A 135 -5.55 -16.52 -3.61
CA ASN A 135 -4.27 -15.84 -3.89
C ASN A 135 -4.41 -14.31 -3.71
N ASN A 136 -4.87 -13.89 -2.54
CA ASN A 136 -5.06 -12.50 -2.19
C ASN A 136 -3.99 -12.11 -1.16
N HIS A 137 -3.35 -10.98 -1.40
CA HIS A 137 -2.38 -10.40 -0.49
C HIS A 137 -2.87 -9.03 -0.02
N TYR A 138 -2.57 -8.69 1.22
CA TYR A 138 -2.86 -7.37 1.78
C TYR A 138 -1.56 -6.62 2.02
N LEU A 139 -1.54 -5.37 1.58
CA LEU A 139 -0.51 -4.38 1.89
C LEU A 139 -1.09 -3.45 2.96
N ILE A 140 -0.57 -3.54 4.18
CA ILE A 140 -1.06 -2.73 5.30
C ILE A 140 0.16 -2.14 6.01
N PRO A 141 0.58 -0.91 5.68
CA PRO A 141 1.62 -0.23 6.45
C PRO A 141 1.10 0.08 7.87
N THR A 142 2.00 0.27 8.83
CA THR A 142 1.63 0.54 10.22
C THR A 142 0.85 1.84 10.42
N TRP A 143 1.12 2.85 9.59
CA TRP A 143 0.35 4.09 9.52
C TRP A 143 -0.02 4.39 8.09
N GLN A 144 0.97 4.74 7.29
CA GLN A 144 0.79 5.10 5.89
C GLN A 144 1.99 4.63 5.06
N ILE A 145 1.78 4.37 3.78
CA ILE A 145 2.84 3.83 2.90
C ILE A 145 4.07 4.77 2.79
N GLU A 146 3.89 6.09 2.96
CA GLU A 146 5.01 7.02 2.96
C GLU A 146 6.00 6.83 4.12
N THR A 147 5.64 6.06 5.15
CA THR A 147 6.58 5.65 6.21
C THR A 147 7.82 4.99 5.63
N TRP A 148 7.66 4.21 4.55
CA TRP A 148 8.77 3.54 3.86
C TRP A 148 9.68 4.51 3.11
N LEU A 149 9.14 5.66 2.68
CA LEU A 149 9.95 6.73 2.11
C LEU A 149 10.66 7.52 3.20
N LEU A 150 9.99 7.79 4.32
CA LEU A 150 10.56 8.48 5.47
C LEU A 150 11.76 7.72 6.04
N SER A 151 11.71 6.38 6.08
CA SER A 151 12.80 5.53 6.57
C SER A 151 14.08 5.57 5.72
N THR A 152 14.06 6.26 4.58
CA THR A 152 15.25 6.53 3.79
C THR A 152 16.12 7.67 4.34
N PHE A 153 15.66 8.40 5.36
CA PHE A 153 16.37 9.49 6.01
C PHE A 153 16.63 9.17 7.47
N ASP A 154 17.76 9.59 8.03
CA ASP A 154 18.08 9.45 9.45
C ASP A 154 18.65 10.75 10.06
N GLU A 155 19.12 10.70 11.30
CA GLU A 155 19.72 11.84 12.01
C GLU A 155 21.02 12.35 11.39
N VAL A 156 21.69 11.55 10.55
CA VAL A 156 22.89 11.95 9.82
C VAL A 156 22.50 12.68 8.54
N ASP A 157 21.51 12.15 7.82
CA ASP A 157 21.03 12.69 6.55
C ASP A 157 20.19 13.96 6.71
N ALA A 158 19.41 14.03 7.81
CA ALA A 158 18.44 15.07 8.07
C ALA A 158 18.38 15.46 9.57
N PRO A 159 19.48 16.00 10.14
CA PRO A 159 19.59 16.34 11.56
C PRO A 159 18.62 17.44 12.01
N HIS A 160 18.08 18.23 11.08
CA HIS A 160 17.06 19.25 11.37
C HIS A 160 15.65 18.67 11.54
N VAL A 161 15.42 17.43 11.09
CA VAL A 161 14.15 16.69 11.24
C VAL A 161 14.25 15.66 12.35
N PHE A 162 15.37 14.93 12.40
CA PHE A 162 15.58 13.85 13.37
C PHE A 162 16.63 14.25 14.40
N THR A 163 16.18 14.45 15.65
CA THR A 163 17.02 14.89 16.76
C THR A 163 17.75 13.74 17.47
N GLY A 164 17.52 12.50 17.03
CA GLY A 164 18.16 11.31 17.57
C GLY A 164 17.91 10.10 16.67
N LYS A 165 18.62 9.02 16.99
CA LYS A 165 18.54 7.77 16.23
C LYS A 165 17.14 7.17 16.28
N ILE A 166 16.54 6.99 15.11
CA ILE A 166 15.29 6.23 14.96
C ILE A 166 15.63 4.76 14.83
N THR A 167 14.99 3.94 15.67
CA THR A 167 15.17 2.48 15.63
C THR A 167 13.98 1.78 14.99
N ASP A 168 12.81 2.41 15.00
CA ASP A 168 11.60 1.91 14.36
C ASP A 168 10.82 3.09 13.75
N TYR A 169 10.70 3.13 12.42
CA TYR A 169 9.97 4.19 11.72
C TYR A 169 8.47 3.97 11.78
N GLU A 170 8.01 2.75 12.10
CA GLU A 170 6.60 2.42 12.17
C GLU A 170 5.93 2.95 13.44
N GLU A 171 6.72 3.41 14.43
CA GLU A 171 6.20 4.14 15.59
C GLU A 171 5.90 5.63 15.30
N ILE A 172 6.34 6.15 14.15
CA ILE A 172 6.14 7.55 13.78
C ILE A 172 4.73 7.76 13.23
N CYS A 173 3.91 8.53 13.94
CA CYS A 173 2.53 8.81 13.54
C CYS A 173 2.35 10.14 12.76
N ASN A 174 3.33 11.04 12.79
CA ASN A 174 3.29 12.34 12.10
C ASN A 174 4.11 12.34 10.78
N VAL A 175 4.00 11.27 10.00
CA VAL A 175 4.80 11.03 8.78
C VAL A 175 4.74 12.19 7.79
N GLU A 176 3.53 12.70 7.46
CA GLU A 176 3.40 13.80 6.51
C GLU A 176 4.09 15.09 6.99
N GLU A 177 4.03 15.39 8.28
CA GLU A 177 4.67 16.57 8.85
C GLU A 177 6.20 16.50 8.66
N LEU A 178 6.80 15.37 9.00
CA LEU A 178 8.24 15.17 8.86
C LEU A 178 8.67 15.19 7.39
N MET A 179 7.88 14.59 6.50
CA MET A 179 8.10 14.66 5.06
C MET A 179 8.07 16.11 4.55
N LEU A 180 7.15 16.95 5.02
CA LEU A 180 7.14 18.38 4.66
C LEU A 180 8.41 19.10 5.16
N GLN A 181 8.89 18.79 6.37
CA GLN A 181 10.15 19.35 6.89
C GLN A 181 11.40 18.88 6.11
N LEU A 182 11.33 17.70 5.47
CA LEU A 182 12.33 17.20 4.53
C LEU A 182 12.25 17.88 3.14
N GLY A 183 11.29 18.79 2.93
CA GLY A 183 11.14 19.56 1.70
C GLY A 183 10.35 18.83 0.60
N TYR A 184 9.51 17.86 0.98
CA TYR A 184 8.51 17.30 0.05
C TYR A 184 7.39 18.32 -0.22
N MET A 185 6.77 18.19 -1.40
CA MET A 185 5.79 19.17 -1.86
C MET A 185 4.51 19.16 -1.00
N GLU A 186 4.09 20.34 -0.54
CA GLU A 186 2.85 20.55 0.19
C GLU A 186 1.66 20.69 -0.77
N ASP A 187 0.52 20.10 -0.42
CA ASP A 187 -0.77 20.36 -1.06
C ASP A 187 -1.28 21.73 -0.61
N LEU A 188 -1.16 22.73 -1.50
CA LEU A 188 -1.57 24.11 -1.21
C LEU A 188 -3.08 24.26 -0.94
N GLU A 189 -3.91 23.33 -1.43
CA GLU A 189 -5.35 23.32 -1.15
C GLU A 189 -5.64 22.71 0.23
N LYS A 190 -4.76 21.84 0.71
CA LYS A 190 -4.87 21.13 1.99
C LYS A 190 -3.64 21.36 2.85
N LYS A 191 -3.45 22.60 3.30
CA LYS A 191 -2.31 23.01 4.15
C LYS A 191 -1.96 21.95 5.20
N GLY A 192 -0.68 21.64 5.30
CA GLY A 192 -0.12 20.61 6.18
C GLY A 192 -0.26 19.17 5.64
N ARG A 193 -0.64 18.99 4.36
CA ARG A 193 -0.69 17.67 3.71
C ARG A 193 0.31 17.56 2.58
N LEU A 194 0.80 16.36 2.32
CA LEU A 194 1.62 16.06 1.16
C LEU A 194 0.81 16.18 -0.13
N TYR A 195 1.42 16.78 -1.16
CA TYR A 195 0.88 16.76 -2.52
C TYR A 195 1.14 15.39 -3.15
N LYS A 196 0.09 14.56 -3.19
CA LYS A 196 0.13 13.16 -3.64
C LYS A 196 -0.33 13.01 -5.10
N GLU A 197 0.56 13.35 -6.04
CA GLU A 197 0.34 13.08 -7.46
C GLU A 197 1.17 11.87 -7.94
N ARG A 198 0.53 10.97 -8.70
CA ARG A 198 1.17 9.76 -9.21
C ARG A 198 2.47 10.03 -9.95
N GLU A 199 2.46 10.98 -10.90
CA GLU A 199 3.62 11.31 -11.73
C GLU A 199 4.79 11.84 -10.88
N LEU A 200 4.49 12.71 -9.91
CA LEU A 200 5.49 13.19 -8.97
C LEU A 200 6.12 12.04 -8.18
N PHE A 201 5.31 11.09 -7.70
CA PHE A 201 5.81 9.96 -6.92
C PHE A 201 6.61 8.96 -7.77
N SER A 202 6.24 8.74 -9.03
CA SER A 202 6.89 7.76 -9.91
C SER A 202 8.18 8.27 -10.54
N SER A 203 8.25 9.54 -10.99
CA SER A 203 9.37 10.02 -11.81
C SER A 203 10.38 10.88 -11.07
N ASN A 204 9.99 11.54 -9.96
CA ASN A 204 10.92 12.39 -9.21
C ASN A 204 11.87 11.57 -8.35
N SER A 205 13.18 11.82 -8.50
CA SER A 205 14.23 11.07 -7.80
C SER A 205 14.17 11.13 -6.27
N LYS A 206 13.43 12.09 -5.69
CA LYS A 206 13.22 12.21 -4.24
C LYS A 206 12.15 11.25 -3.69
N TYR A 207 11.29 10.68 -4.54
CA TYR A 207 10.11 9.90 -4.10
C TYR A 207 10.38 8.39 -4.22
N VAL A 208 9.55 7.64 -4.94
CA VAL A 208 9.69 6.18 -5.09
C VAL A 208 11.10 5.78 -5.57
N PRO A 209 11.73 6.45 -6.55
CA PRO A 209 13.10 6.12 -6.95
C PRO A 209 14.12 6.16 -5.80
N ARG A 210 14.00 7.10 -4.86
CA ARG A 210 14.87 7.15 -3.66
C ARG A 210 14.66 5.92 -2.80
N MET A 211 13.41 5.61 -2.47
CA MET A 211 13.07 4.42 -1.68
C MET A 211 13.63 3.15 -2.33
N LEU A 212 13.48 3.00 -3.65
CA LEU A 212 13.99 1.84 -4.38
C LEU A 212 15.53 1.73 -4.39
N GLN A 213 16.25 2.85 -4.28
CA GLN A 213 17.71 2.85 -4.13
C GLN A 213 18.17 2.48 -2.72
N MET A 214 17.27 2.57 -1.73
CA MET A 214 17.57 2.38 -0.32
C MET A 214 16.77 1.23 0.30
N LEU A 215 16.34 0.25 -0.51
CA LEU A 215 15.47 -0.84 -0.04
C LEU A 215 16.03 -1.61 1.16
N ASP A 216 17.34 -1.83 1.23
CA ASP A 216 17.95 -2.52 2.37
C ASP A 216 17.78 -1.73 3.68
N LYS A 217 17.88 -0.39 3.61
CA LYS A 217 17.61 0.50 4.75
C LYS A 217 16.13 0.41 5.13
N VAL A 218 15.23 0.54 4.16
CA VAL A 218 13.77 0.46 4.37
C VAL A 218 13.37 -0.88 5.01
N GLU A 219 13.91 -2.00 4.53
CA GLU A 219 13.67 -3.33 5.08
C GLU A 219 14.18 -3.49 6.50
N SER A 220 15.34 -2.91 6.84
CA SER A 220 15.88 -2.95 8.19
C SER A 220 15.12 -2.08 9.19
N SER A 221 14.34 -1.11 8.70
CA SER A 221 13.71 -0.05 9.48
C SER A 221 12.17 -0.14 9.53
N CYS A 222 11.55 -0.94 8.66
CA CYS A 222 10.09 -1.08 8.55
C CYS A 222 9.71 -2.56 8.43
N GLU A 223 9.16 -3.13 9.50
CA GLU A 223 8.76 -4.53 9.57
C GLU A 223 7.62 -4.87 8.58
N GLU A 224 6.65 -3.98 8.35
CA GLU A 224 5.58 -4.22 7.37
C GLU A 224 6.11 -4.15 5.93
N PHE A 225 7.13 -3.34 5.65
CA PHE A 225 7.82 -3.39 4.34
C PHE A 225 8.48 -4.75 4.13
N LYS A 226 9.21 -5.23 5.14
CA LYS A 226 9.86 -6.55 5.09
C LYS A 226 8.85 -7.66 4.85
N ARG A 227 7.73 -7.67 5.59
CA ARG A 227 6.62 -8.63 5.38
C ARG A 227 6.06 -8.58 3.97
N PHE A 228 5.86 -7.38 3.42
CA PHE A 228 5.40 -7.21 2.06
C PHE A 228 6.39 -7.79 1.05
N LYS A 229 7.67 -7.42 1.17
CA LYS A 229 8.75 -7.94 0.31
C LYS A 229 8.81 -9.46 0.33
N GLU A 230 8.83 -10.07 1.51
CA GLU A 230 8.84 -11.53 1.69
C GLU A 230 7.62 -12.19 1.02
N THR A 231 6.42 -11.62 1.23
CA THR A 231 5.18 -12.12 0.62
C THR A 231 5.27 -12.12 -0.90
N ILE A 232 5.71 -11.02 -1.51
CA ILE A 232 5.84 -10.91 -2.96
C ILE A 232 6.91 -11.85 -3.51
N GLN A 233 8.06 -11.94 -2.85
CA GLN A 233 9.13 -12.86 -3.25
C GLN A 233 8.68 -14.32 -3.19
N MET A 234 7.96 -14.73 -2.14
CA MET A 234 7.38 -16.07 -2.03
C MET A 234 6.39 -16.37 -3.16
N THR A 235 5.52 -15.42 -3.48
CA THR A 235 4.57 -15.56 -4.60
C THR A 235 5.29 -15.64 -5.94
N MET A 236 6.33 -14.81 -6.15
CA MET A 236 7.18 -14.86 -7.34
C MET A 236 8.05 -16.12 -7.43
N ALA A 237 8.33 -16.82 -6.33
CA ALA A 237 9.08 -18.07 -6.32
C ALA A 237 8.19 -19.31 -6.52
N SER A 238 6.94 -19.28 -6.04
CA SER A 238 6.02 -20.44 -6.00
C SER A 238 5.28 -20.74 -7.32
N LYS A 239 5.67 -20.10 -8.42
CA LYS A 239 4.99 -20.18 -9.73
C LYS A 239 5.96 -20.55 -10.84
#